data_AF-A0AAD2VT74-F1
#
_entry.id   AF-A0AAD2VT74-F1
#
_cell.length_a   1.000
_cell.length_b   1.000
_cell.length_c   1.000
_cell.angle_alpha   90.00
_cell.angle_beta   90.00
_cell.angle_gamma   90.00
#
_symmetry.space_group_name_H-M   'P 1'
#
loop_
_entity.id
_entity.type
_entity.pdbx_description
1 polymer ?
#
loop_
_entity_poly.entity_id
_entity_poly.type
_entity_poly.pdbx_seq_one_letter_code
_entity_poly.pdbx_strand_id
1 'polypeptide(L)'
;MLKNNPLGLGSINSPDDITNLIRLYQRKATHQKAYNTINGRRVTGSIKRLIPWVELELCHIYPNSKGGSNTVGNIIIAPALINRKMKDSVPTDNFNEKLSGIKAARPPTPVKSTLLKALIEQYGQIEVQEALSSAKQVTFASAEASYRLFGTNIYTHPPLLKLLKEETWYLGFEQFRDSINHIEICSYISAGPANELFAVASFHAMLNGDKDHFIDIFSGLRKDIICQAEDKKSLNYAYYQNILDQYMTNYFNLDLHDQEACNIFYNSFFSEPPLDKHGFLVIS
;
A
#
# COMPACT_ATOMS: atom_id res chain seq x y z
N MET A 1 5.77 15.72 4.63
CA MET A 1 6.33 15.18 3.37
C MET A 1 7.46 16.08 2.85
N LEU A 2 7.20 17.22 2.20
CA LEU A 2 8.27 18.03 1.59
C LEU A 2 9.24 18.72 2.58
N LYS A 3 8.72 19.24 3.71
CA LYS A 3 9.57 19.87 4.74
C LYS A 3 10.48 18.87 5.48
N ASN A 4 10.13 17.59 5.45
CA ASN A 4 10.91 16.53 6.11
C ASN A 4 11.89 15.87 5.13
N ASN A 5 11.87 16.26 3.85
CA ASN A 5 12.85 15.82 2.87
C ASN A 5 14.08 16.73 2.99
N PRO A 6 15.31 16.18 3.14
CA PRO A 6 16.53 16.99 3.25
C PRO A 6 16.77 17.86 2.01
N LEU A 7 16.17 17.51 0.87
CA LEU A 7 16.32 18.25 -0.38
C LEU A 7 15.25 19.33 -0.59
N GLY A 8 14.20 19.39 0.24
CA GLY A 8 13.11 20.37 0.07
C GLY A 8 12.50 20.32 -1.34
N LEU A 9 12.51 21.44 -2.06
CA LEU A 9 12.05 21.50 -3.46
C LEU A 9 12.95 20.73 -4.43
N GLY A 10 14.20 20.42 -4.06
CA GLY A 10 15.08 19.54 -4.83
C GLY A 10 14.53 18.11 -4.96
N SER A 11 13.55 17.73 -4.14
CA SER A 11 12.82 16.47 -4.29
C SER A 11 11.70 16.49 -5.33
N ILE A 12 11.42 17.65 -5.92
CA ILE A 12 10.37 17.90 -6.93
C ILE A 12 11.04 18.20 -8.27
N ASN A 13 10.57 17.54 -9.33
CA ASN A 13 11.07 17.72 -10.69
C ASN A 13 10.26 18.78 -11.46
N SER A 14 8.94 18.79 -11.28
CA SER A 14 8.03 19.80 -11.85
C SER A 14 6.80 20.00 -10.96
N PRO A 15 6.00 21.06 -11.19
CA PRO A 15 4.73 21.25 -10.50
C PRO A 15 3.76 20.06 -10.65
N ASP A 16 3.87 19.27 -11.72
CA ASP A 16 3.06 18.07 -11.91
C ASP A 16 3.27 17.01 -10.83
N ASP A 17 4.46 16.92 -10.22
CA ASP A 17 4.69 16.02 -9.09
C ASP A 17 3.74 16.34 -7.93
N ILE A 18 3.44 17.62 -7.69
CA ILE A 18 2.48 18.05 -6.66
C ILE A 18 1.06 17.64 -7.03
N THR A 19 0.66 17.87 -8.27
CA THR A 19 -0.65 17.45 -8.79
C THR A 19 -0.81 15.94 -8.69
N ASN A 20 0.23 15.19 -9.03
CA ASN A 20 0.23 13.75 -8.97
C ASN A 20 0.19 13.23 -7.52
N LEU A 21 0.88 13.88 -6.59
CA LEU A 21 0.75 13.61 -5.15
C LEU A 21 -0.68 13.85 -4.66
N ILE A 22 -1.34 14.93 -5.09
CA ILE A 22 -2.76 15.19 -4.77
C ILE A 22 -3.63 14.03 -5.29
N ARG A 23 -3.40 13.56 -6.52
CA ARG A 23 -4.11 12.41 -7.10
C ARG A 23 -3.86 11.11 -6.31
N LEU A 24 -2.65 10.90 -5.80
CA LEU A 24 -2.36 9.78 -4.91
C LEU A 24 -3.13 9.87 -3.59
N TYR A 25 -3.26 11.05 -2.98
CA TYR A 25 -4.12 11.24 -1.81
C TYR A 25 -5.60 10.97 -2.12
N GLN A 26 -6.08 11.36 -3.30
CA GLN A 26 -7.42 11.06 -3.76
C GLN A 26 -7.64 9.55 -3.93
N ARG A 27 -6.70 8.83 -4.57
CA ARG A 27 -6.74 7.36 -4.67
C ARG A 27 -6.70 6.72 -3.29
N LYS A 28 -5.82 7.17 -2.39
CA LYS A 28 -5.76 6.66 -1.01
C LYS A 28 -7.09 6.80 -0.29
N ALA A 29 -7.81 7.91 -0.49
CA ALA A 29 -9.11 8.14 0.12
C ALA A 29 -10.21 7.17 -0.36
N THR A 30 -10.11 6.57 -1.56
CA THR A 30 -11.09 5.58 -2.03
C THR A 30 -10.94 4.22 -1.32
N HIS A 31 -9.72 3.89 -0.87
CA HIS A 31 -9.44 2.69 -0.09
C HIS A 31 -9.57 2.92 1.41
N GLN A 32 -9.22 4.12 1.88
CA GLN A 32 -9.29 4.50 3.27
C GLN A 32 -10.68 5.08 3.60
N LYS A 33 -11.68 4.20 3.71
CA LYS A 33 -12.99 4.59 4.22
C LYS A 33 -12.86 5.01 5.67
N ALA A 34 -13.42 6.17 6.01
CA ALA A 34 -13.44 6.67 7.37
C ALA A 34 -14.89 6.72 7.88
N TYR A 35 -15.09 6.36 9.13
CA TYR A 35 -16.41 6.19 9.74
C TYR A 35 -16.53 6.96 11.04
N ASN A 36 -17.78 7.18 11.46
CA ASN A 36 -18.09 7.64 12.80
C ASN A 36 -19.08 6.71 13.52
N THR A 37 -19.54 5.64 12.85
CA THR A 37 -20.36 4.57 13.44
C THR A 37 -19.81 3.22 12.97
N ILE A 38 -19.38 2.39 13.92
CA ILE A 38 -18.79 1.07 13.66
C ILE A 38 -19.55 0.03 14.46
N ASN A 39 -19.97 -1.06 13.82
CA ASN A 39 -20.74 -2.13 14.47
C ASN A 39 -21.94 -1.60 15.29
N GLY A 40 -22.64 -0.59 14.76
CA GLY A 40 -23.81 0.04 15.38
C GLY A 40 -23.50 1.02 16.53
N ARG A 41 -22.23 1.21 16.91
CA ARG A 41 -21.81 2.15 17.95
C ARG A 41 -21.15 3.38 17.35
N ARG A 42 -21.55 4.56 17.79
CA ARG A 42 -20.88 5.81 17.40
C ARG A 42 -19.54 5.88 18.12
N VAL A 43 -18.46 6.15 17.40
CA VAL A 43 -17.17 6.40 18.03
C VAL A 43 -17.26 7.72 18.76
N THR A 44 -17.41 7.65 20.08
CA THR A 44 -17.84 8.76 20.94
C THR A 44 -16.64 9.37 21.65
N GLY A 45 -15.97 10.30 20.96
CA GLY A 45 -15.14 11.33 21.60
C GLY A 45 -15.84 12.69 21.51
N SER A 46 -15.39 13.65 22.32
CA SER A 46 -15.84 15.07 22.29
C SER A 46 -15.68 15.75 20.92
N ILE A 47 -14.96 15.10 20.01
CA ILE A 47 -14.77 15.51 18.62
C ILE A 47 -15.37 14.44 17.71
N LYS A 48 -16.39 14.80 16.93
CA LYS A 48 -16.86 14.00 15.79
C LYS A 48 -15.70 13.89 14.80
N ARG A 49 -14.90 12.82 14.87
CA ARG A 49 -13.81 12.57 13.92
C ARG A 49 -14.10 11.30 13.14
N LEU A 50 -13.86 11.34 11.85
CA LEU A 50 -13.86 10.15 11.03
C LEU A 50 -12.56 9.38 11.30
N ILE A 51 -12.67 8.12 11.69
CA ILE A 51 -11.52 7.23 11.90
C ILE A 51 -11.42 6.29 10.70
N PRO A 52 -10.23 6.11 10.09
CA PRO A 52 -10.08 5.17 9.00
C PRO A 52 -10.24 3.73 9.48
N TRP A 53 -10.98 2.91 8.72
CA TRP A 53 -11.08 1.48 9.01
C TRP A 53 -9.72 0.80 8.89
N VAL A 54 -9.06 1.01 7.76
CA VAL A 54 -7.68 0.61 7.49
C VAL A 54 -6.85 1.88 7.38
N GLU A 55 -5.82 2.00 8.20
CA GLU A 55 -4.91 3.15 8.14
C GLU A 55 -3.92 2.97 6.98
N LEU A 56 -3.98 3.84 5.97
CA LEU A 56 -3.10 3.82 4.80
C LEU A 56 -2.19 5.05 4.77
N GLU A 57 -0.97 4.87 4.29
CA GLU A 57 0.02 5.93 4.11
C GLU A 57 0.52 5.98 2.66
N LEU A 58 0.96 7.16 2.21
CA LEU A 58 1.78 7.27 1.01
C LEU A 58 3.21 6.95 1.42
N CYS A 59 3.68 5.79 0.98
CA CYS A 59 4.93 5.18 1.40
C CYS A 59 5.94 5.36 0.29
N HIS A 60 7.06 6.01 0.58
CA HIS A 60 8.14 6.16 -0.38
C HIS A 60 8.98 4.89 -0.41
N ILE A 61 9.16 4.29 -1.58
CA ILE A 61 10.04 3.13 -1.81
C ILE A 61 11.47 3.52 -1.44
N TYR A 62 11.99 4.62 -2.02
CA TYR A 62 13.18 5.30 -1.51
C TYR A 62 12.75 6.34 -0.48
N PRO A 63 13.10 6.21 0.81
CA PRO A 63 12.56 7.05 1.88
C PRO A 63 12.75 8.55 1.63
N ASN A 64 11.66 9.31 1.79
CA ASN A 64 11.67 10.76 1.60
C ASN A 64 12.59 11.47 2.60
N SER A 65 12.71 10.98 3.83
CA SER A 65 13.65 11.46 4.85
C SER A 65 15.13 11.28 4.47
N LYS A 66 15.42 10.40 3.51
CA LYS A 66 16.76 10.11 2.97
C LYS A 66 17.03 10.77 1.62
N GLY A 67 16.14 11.65 1.17
CA GLY A 67 16.24 12.32 -0.13
C GLY A 67 15.55 11.57 -1.27
N GLY A 68 14.58 10.71 -0.96
CA GLY A 68 13.68 10.13 -1.96
C GLY A 68 12.94 11.21 -2.76
N SER A 69 12.70 10.95 -4.03
CA SER A 69 11.96 11.85 -4.91
C SER A 69 10.47 11.82 -4.58
N ASN A 70 9.80 12.97 -4.75
CA ASN A 70 8.36 13.13 -4.59
C ASN A 70 7.59 12.86 -5.90
N THR A 71 8.11 11.94 -6.70
CA THR A 71 7.48 11.44 -7.92
C THR A 71 6.64 10.21 -7.62
N VAL A 72 5.63 9.98 -8.45
CA VAL A 72 4.73 8.83 -8.28
C VAL A 72 5.38 7.47 -8.43
N GLY A 73 6.45 7.37 -9.23
CA GLY A 73 7.20 6.12 -9.38
C GLY A 73 7.94 5.71 -8.11
N ASN A 74 8.10 6.63 -7.15
CA ASN A 74 8.73 6.35 -5.86
C ASN A 74 7.73 6.11 -4.74
N ILE A 75 6.41 6.17 -4.99
CA ILE A 75 5.39 6.20 -3.93
C ILE A 75 4.32 5.16 -4.21
N ILE A 76 4.04 4.34 -3.19
CA ILE A 76 2.88 3.45 -3.17
C ILE A 76 1.93 3.79 -2.04
N ILE A 77 0.67 3.42 -2.18
CA ILE A 77 -0.30 3.41 -1.10
C ILE A 77 -0.21 2.04 -0.41
N ALA A 78 0.18 2.03 0.86
CA ALA A 78 0.31 0.79 1.63
C ALA A 78 -0.23 0.97 3.07
N PRO A 79 -0.45 -0.13 3.81
CA PRO A 79 -0.86 -0.04 5.21
C PRO A 79 0.20 0.66 6.07
N ALA A 80 -0.26 1.56 6.93
CA ALA A 80 0.61 2.36 7.80
C ALA A 80 1.50 1.48 8.69
N LEU A 81 0.96 0.35 9.16
CA LEU A 81 1.71 -0.63 9.96
C LEU A 81 2.97 -1.13 9.24
N ILE A 82 2.86 -1.41 7.93
CA ILE A 82 3.99 -1.88 7.12
C ILE A 82 5.01 -0.76 6.94
N ASN A 83 4.56 0.44 6.58
CA ASN A 83 5.44 1.59 6.42
C ASN A 83 6.24 1.90 7.70
N ARG A 84 5.57 1.86 8.86
CA ARG A 84 6.20 2.06 10.17
C ARG A 84 7.24 0.99 10.50
N LYS A 85 7.02 -0.26 10.06
CA LYS A 85 7.99 -1.35 10.19
C LYS A 85 9.25 -1.09 9.35
N MET A 86 9.08 -0.51 8.16
CA MET A 86 10.19 -0.12 7.28
C MET A 86 10.99 1.08 7.81
N LYS A 87 10.36 1.95 8.60
CA LYS A 87 10.94 3.20 9.13
C LYS A 87 11.43 4.10 7.98
N ASP A 88 12.74 4.19 7.82
CA ASP A 88 13.43 4.93 6.76
C ASP A 88 14.53 4.07 6.12
N SER A 89 14.30 2.75 6.07
CA SER A 89 15.23 1.80 5.47
C SER A 89 15.30 2.03 3.97
N VAL A 90 16.51 2.21 3.45
CA VAL A 90 16.73 2.36 2.01
C VAL A 90 16.81 0.96 1.39
N PRO A 91 16.05 0.66 0.33
CA PRO A 91 16.23 -0.56 -0.45
C PRO A 91 17.69 -0.73 -0.85
N THR A 92 18.30 -1.87 -0.49
CA THR A 92 19.73 -2.14 -0.77
C THR A 92 19.93 -2.98 -2.02
N ASP A 93 18.90 -3.73 -2.41
CA ASP A 93 18.98 -4.67 -3.52
C ASP A 93 18.39 -4.05 -4.79
N ASN A 94 19.16 -4.15 -5.87
CA ASN A 94 18.82 -3.59 -7.18
C ASN A 94 18.28 -4.66 -8.15
N PHE A 95 17.73 -5.76 -7.63
CA PHE A 95 17.15 -6.82 -8.47
C PHE A 95 15.98 -6.31 -9.30
N ASN A 96 15.23 -5.35 -8.77
CA ASN A 96 14.18 -4.67 -9.50
C ASN A 96 14.35 -3.16 -9.37
N GLU A 97 14.75 -2.49 -10.47
CA GLU A 97 14.95 -1.04 -10.49
C GLU A 97 13.72 -0.26 -10.01
N LYS A 98 12.50 -0.79 -10.23
CA LYS A 98 11.26 -0.16 -9.75
C LYS A 98 11.14 -0.19 -8.22
N LEU A 99 11.67 -1.22 -7.57
CA LEU A 99 11.62 -1.41 -6.11
C LEU A 99 12.85 -0.88 -5.37
N SER A 100 13.91 -0.49 -6.09
CA SER A 100 15.01 0.29 -5.51
C SER A 100 14.59 1.71 -5.13
N GLY A 101 13.48 2.19 -5.72
CA GLY A 101 12.96 3.53 -5.54
C GLY A 101 13.79 4.60 -6.23
N ILE A 102 13.31 5.84 -6.19
CA ILE A 102 13.89 6.96 -6.93
C ILE A 102 14.47 7.97 -5.94
N LYS A 103 15.79 8.11 -5.93
CA LYS A 103 16.46 9.19 -5.21
C LYS A 103 16.35 10.48 -6.01
N ALA A 104 16.05 11.59 -5.34
CA ALA A 104 16.02 12.89 -6.01
C ALA A 104 17.43 13.34 -6.41
N ALA A 105 17.54 13.87 -7.63
CA ALA A 105 18.82 14.22 -8.26
C ALA A 105 19.22 15.70 -8.07
N ARG A 106 18.27 16.57 -7.75
CA ARG A 106 18.52 18.02 -7.64
C ARG A 106 19.14 18.38 -6.29
N PRO A 107 19.94 19.47 -6.23
CA PRO A 107 20.53 19.93 -4.98
C PRO A 107 19.46 20.36 -3.96
N PRO A 108 19.81 20.40 -2.67
CA PRO A 108 18.89 20.84 -1.63
C PRO A 108 18.39 22.27 -1.86
N THR A 109 17.07 22.44 -1.89
CA THR A 109 16.40 23.73 -2.01
C THR A 109 15.38 23.88 -0.87
N PRO A 110 15.76 24.51 0.26
CA PRO A 110 14.90 24.63 1.43
C PRO A 110 13.63 25.44 1.14
N VAL A 111 12.50 24.97 1.66
CA VAL A 111 11.21 25.69 1.57
C VAL A 111 11.14 26.74 2.69
N LYS A 112 11.48 27.99 2.37
CA LYS A 112 11.50 29.12 3.33
C LYS A 112 10.16 29.85 3.47
N SER A 113 9.20 29.58 2.58
CA SER A 113 7.88 30.21 2.53
C SER A 113 6.76 29.15 2.50
N THR A 114 5.53 29.54 2.16
CA THR A 114 4.48 28.56 1.88
C THR A 114 4.86 27.71 0.66
N LEU A 115 4.45 26.44 0.61
CA LEU A 115 4.77 25.56 -0.52
C LEU A 115 4.37 26.18 -1.87
N LEU A 116 3.17 26.77 -1.98
CA LEU A 116 2.71 27.40 -3.21
C LEU A 116 3.64 28.54 -3.65
N LYS A 117 3.99 29.45 -2.75
CA LYS A 117 4.94 30.55 -3.04
C LYS A 117 6.30 30.01 -3.47
N ALA A 118 6.82 29.00 -2.77
CA ALA A 118 8.09 28.38 -3.09
C ALA A 118 8.09 27.69 -4.48
N LEU A 119 6.97 27.06 -4.87
CA LEU A 119 6.79 26.50 -6.20
C LEU A 119 6.74 27.60 -7.28
N ILE A 120 5.99 28.69 -7.04
CA ILE A 120 5.90 29.82 -7.97
C ILE A 120 7.27 30.49 -8.16
N GLU A 121 8.04 30.63 -7.08
CA GLU A 121 9.40 31.18 -7.15
C GLU A 121 10.36 30.30 -7.98
N GLN A 122 10.18 28.99 -7.97
CA GLN A 122 11.06 28.05 -8.67
C GLN A 122 10.63 27.76 -10.13
N TYR A 123 9.34 27.60 -10.38
CA TYR A 123 8.80 27.15 -11.68
C TYR A 123 7.98 28.23 -12.40
N GLY A 124 7.74 29.38 -11.76
CA GLY A 124 6.91 30.44 -12.32
C GLY A 124 5.42 30.23 -12.06
N GLN A 125 4.68 31.33 -12.07
CA GLN A 125 3.26 31.35 -11.72
C GLN A 125 2.39 30.58 -12.72
N ILE A 126 2.64 30.75 -14.01
CA ILE A 126 1.82 30.16 -15.09
C ILE A 126 1.89 28.63 -15.01
N GLU A 127 3.11 28.06 -15.01
CA GLU A 127 3.33 26.61 -14.96
C GLU A 127 2.68 25.98 -13.71
N VAL A 128 2.84 26.61 -12.54
CA VAL A 128 2.25 26.12 -11.29
C VAL A 128 0.72 26.17 -11.33
N GLN A 129 0.14 27.25 -11.85
CA GLN A 129 -1.32 27.38 -11.95
C GLN A 129 -1.90 26.38 -12.95
N GLU A 130 -1.27 26.18 -14.10
CA GLU A 130 -1.68 25.20 -15.10
C GLU A 130 -1.66 23.79 -14.51
N ALA A 131 -0.56 23.38 -13.86
CA ALA A 131 -0.44 22.07 -13.24
C ALA A 131 -1.53 21.83 -12.18
N LEU A 132 -1.73 22.80 -11.28
CA LEU A 132 -2.69 22.70 -10.18
C LEU A 132 -4.15 22.83 -10.63
N SER A 133 -4.44 23.48 -11.76
CA SER A 133 -5.80 23.60 -12.30
C SER A 133 -6.45 22.25 -12.57
N SER A 134 -5.64 21.24 -12.92
CA SER A 134 -6.07 19.87 -13.18
C SER A 134 -6.32 19.05 -11.91
N ALA A 135 -5.88 19.54 -10.75
CA ALA A 135 -6.15 18.89 -9.47
C ALA A 135 -7.61 19.15 -9.08
N LYS A 136 -8.46 18.12 -9.17
CA LYS A 136 -9.85 18.21 -8.71
C LYS A 136 -9.90 18.70 -7.26
N GLN A 137 -10.84 19.59 -6.95
CA GLN A 137 -11.17 19.92 -5.57
C GLN A 137 -11.58 18.65 -4.84
N VAL A 138 -10.90 18.37 -3.72
CA VAL A 138 -11.23 17.24 -2.85
C VAL A 138 -12.25 17.71 -1.84
N THR A 139 -13.49 17.23 -1.96
CA THR A 139 -14.52 17.46 -0.96
C THR A 139 -14.27 16.52 0.22
N PHE A 140 -13.93 17.07 1.38
CA PHE A 140 -13.79 16.27 2.59
C PHE A 140 -15.16 15.83 3.11
N ALA A 141 -15.26 14.60 3.58
CA ALA A 141 -16.46 14.08 4.22
C ALA A 141 -16.77 14.86 5.51
N SER A 142 -18.02 15.29 5.69
CA SER A 142 -18.46 15.98 6.90
C SER A 142 -18.59 15.01 8.07
N ALA A 143 -17.91 15.26 9.18
CA ALA A 143 -18.03 14.45 10.38
C ALA A 143 -19.44 14.43 11.01
N GLU A 144 -20.33 15.32 10.56
CA GLU A 144 -21.72 15.42 11.01
C GLU A 144 -22.63 14.37 10.36
N ALA A 145 -22.31 13.96 9.12
CA ALA A 145 -23.04 12.92 8.41
C ALA A 145 -22.73 11.53 8.99
N SER A 146 -23.72 10.64 9.01
CA SER A 146 -23.54 9.26 9.49
C SER A 146 -22.85 8.41 8.42
N TYR A 147 -21.60 8.03 8.65
CA TYR A 147 -20.87 7.08 7.80
C TYR A 147 -20.80 5.73 8.51
N ARG A 148 -21.63 4.81 8.03
CA ARG A 148 -21.69 3.42 8.51
C ARG A 148 -20.80 2.55 7.63
N LEU A 149 -20.00 1.73 8.27
CA LEU A 149 -19.23 0.70 7.59
C LEU A 149 -20.16 -0.49 7.29
N PHE A 150 -20.38 -0.76 6.00
CA PHE A 150 -21.07 -1.96 5.50
C PHE A 150 -20.10 -2.77 4.63
N GLY A 151 -20.21 -4.11 4.65
CA GLY A 151 -19.38 -4.98 3.82
C GLY A 151 -17.94 -5.15 4.33
N THR A 152 -17.77 -5.46 5.62
CA THR A 152 -16.49 -5.76 6.28
C THR A 152 -16.08 -7.23 6.20
N ASN A 153 -16.81 -8.03 5.42
CA ASN A 153 -16.44 -9.42 5.19
C ASN A 153 -15.26 -9.47 4.22
N ILE A 154 -14.07 -9.60 4.82
CA ILE A 154 -12.76 -9.62 4.14
C ILE A 154 -12.62 -10.78 3.15
N TYR A 155 -13.40 -11.85 3.30
CA TYR A 155 -13.38 -12.99 2.39
C TYR A 155 -14.14 -12.71 1.09
N THR A 156 -15.11 -11.80 1.12
CA THR A 156 -15.86 -11.36 -0.07
C THR A 156 -15.29 -10.10 -0.70
N HIS A 157 -14.71 -9.22 0.12
CA HIS A 157 -14.20 -7.93 -0.29
C HIS A 157 -12.86 -7.66 0.39
N PRO A 158 -11.76 -8.32 -0.03
CA PRO A 158 -10.47 -8.21 0.64
C PRO A 158 -9.81 -6.83 0.40
N PRO A 159 -9.79 -5.88 1.36
CA PRO A 159 -9.25 -4.54 1.15
C PRO A 159 -7.76 -4.50 0.77
N LEU A 160 -6.89 -5.31 1.37
CA LEU A 160 -5.44 -5.19 1.13
C LEU A 160 -5.08 -5.86 -0.20
N LEU A 161 -5.65 -7.02 -0.51
CA LEU A 161 -5.49 -7.67 -1.81
C LEU A 161 -5.96 -6.75 -2.95
N LYS A 162 -7.13 -6.11 -2.79
CA LYS A 162 -7.62 -5.15 -3.78
C LYS A 162 -6.64 -3.99 -3.98
N LEU A 163 -6.17 -3.39 -2.89
CA LEU A 163 -5.18 -2.31 -2.95
C LEU A 163 -3.90 -2.78 -3.66
N LEU A 164 -3.40 -3.97 -3.34
CA LEU A 164 -2.19 -4.53 -3.96
C LEU A 164 -2.36 -4.68 -5.48
N LYS A 165 -3.51 -5.19 -5.95
CA LYS A 165 -3.78 -5.34 -7.39
C LYS A 165 -3.78 -4.00 -8.12
N GLU A 166 -4.23 -2.94 -7.46
CA GLU A 166 -4.26 -1.59 -8.03
C GLU A 166 -2.87 -0.94 -8.03
N GLU A 167 -2.09 -1.09 -6.94
CA GLU A 167 -0.72 -0.57 -6.87
C GLU A 167 0.23 -1.33 -7.83
N THR A 168 0.10 -2.65 -7.95
CA THR A 168 0.90 -3.45 -8.89
C THR A 168 0.58 -3.13 -10.34
N TRP A 169 -0.69 -2.88 -10.67
CA TRP A 169 -1.08 -2.35 -11.98
C TRP A 169 -0.44 -0.98 -12.23
N TYR A 170 -0.53 -0.07 -11.25
CA TYR A 170 -0.01 1.28 -11.36
C TYR A 170 1.50 1.33 -11.61
N LEU A 171 2.26 0.45 -10.95
CA LEU A 171 3.71 0.33 -11.12
C LEU A 171 4.12 -0.54 -12.32
N GLY A 172 3.17 -1.16 -13.02
CA GLY A 172 3.43 -2.03 -14.16
C GLY A 172 4.12 -3.35 -13.79
N PHE A 173 3.66 -4.01 -12.72
CA PHE A 173 4.05 -5.37 -12.33
C PHE A 173 3.06 -6.40 -12.89
N GLU A 174 2.97 -6.50 -14.21
CA GLU A 174 1.96 -7.34 -14.88
C GLU A 174 2.07 -8.82 -14.51
N GLN A 175 3.29 -9.38 -14.52
CA GLN A 175 3.50 -10.80 -14.21
C GLN A 175 3.12 -11.15 -12.77
N PHE A 176 3.48 -10.28 -11.82
CA PHE A 176 3.10 -10.43 -10.43
C PHE A 176 1.58 -10.30 -10.26
N ARG A 177 0.95 -9.34 -10.95
CA ARG A 177 -0.51 -9.15 -10.92
C ARG A 177 -1.28 -10.34 -11.46
N ASP A 178 -0.81 -10.96 -12.54
CA ASP A 178 -1.40 -12.20 -13.06
C ASP A 178 -1.33 -13.32 -12.03
N SER A 179 -0.21 -13.40 -11.32
CA SER A 179 0.02 -14.36 -10.24
C SER A 179 -0.91 -14.11 -9.04
N ILE A 180 -1.13 -12.83 -8.67
CA ILE A 180 -2.14 -12.45 -7.66
C ILE A 180 -3.55 -12.92 -8.07
N ASN A 181 -3.94 -12.69 -9.32
CA ASN A 181 -5.25 -13.13 -9.82
C ASN A 181 -5.40 -14.65 -9.76
N HIS A 182 -4.33 -15.40 -10.06
CA HIS A 182 -4.34 -16.86 -9.97
C HIS A 182 -4.49 -17.35 -8.53
N ILE A 183 -3.73 -16.76 -7.59
CA ILE A 183 -3.82 -17.08 -6.16
C ILE A 183 -5.24 -16.85 -5.64
N GLU A 184 -5.86 -15.72 -6.00
CA GLU A 184 -7.23 -15.38 -5.61
C GLU A 184 -8.25 -16.45 -6.06
N ILE A 185 -8.10 -16.99 -7.28
CA ILE A 185 -9.03 -17.96 -7.87
C ILE A 185 -8.77 -19.39 -7.37
N CYS A 186 -7.50 -19.81 -7.29
CA CYS A 186 -7.15 -21.20 -7.00
C CYS A 186 -6.99 -21.52 -5.51
N SER A 187 -6.97 -20.51 -4.63
CA SER A 187 -7.05 -20.64 -3.16
C SER A 187 -6.26 -21.82 -2.58
N TYR A 188 -5.02 -22.00 -3.03
CA TYR A 188 -4.12 -23.06 -2.55
C TYR A 188 -3.27 -22.60 -1.37
N ILE A 189 -3.20 -21.29 -1.13
CA ILE A 189 -2.51 -20.73 0.02
C ILE A 189 -3.37 -21.02 1.26
N SER A 190 -2.88 -21.90 2.14
CA SER A 190 -3.57 -22.32 3.36
C SER A 190 -3.10 -21.48 4.55
N ALA A 191 -3.74 -20.33 4.75
CA ALA A 191 -3.63 -19.49 5.93
C ALA A 191 -4.98 -18.79 6.19
N GLY A 192 -5.24 -18.26 7.38
CA GLY A 192 -6.53 -17.67 7.79
C GLY A 192 -7.19 -16.75 6.73
N PRO A 193 -7.00 -15.42 6.75
CA PRO A 193 -7.30 -14.57 5.60
C PRO A 193 -6.11 -14.62 4.61
N ALA A 194 -5.79 -15.81 4.08
CA ALA A 194 -4.56 -16.09 3.30
C ALA A 194 -4.20 -15.03 2.26
N ASN A 195 -5.17 -14.62 1.43
CA ASN A 195 -4.91 -13.64 0.36
C ASN A 195 -4.54 -12.26 0.92
N GLU A 196 -5.05 -11.91 2.09
CA GLU A 196 -4.73 -10.64 2.75
C GLU A 196 -3.36 -10.68 3.42
N LEU A 197 -2.98 -11.82 4.01
CA LEU A 197 -1.63 -12.01 4.55
C LEU A 197 -0.58 -12.06 3.44
N PHE A 198 -0.91 -12.65 2.29
CA PHE A 198 -0.11 -12.55 1.08
C PHE A 198 0.04 -11.07 0.65
N ALA A 199 -1.04 -10.29 0.72
CA ALA A 199 -0.96 -8.86 0.40
C ALA A 199 -0.07 -8.08 1.36
N VAL A 200 -0.12 -8.40 2.66
CA VAL A 200 0.78 -7.86 3.67
C VAL A 200 2.24 -8.15 3.36
N ALA A 201 2.57 -9.42 3.08
CA ALA A 201 3.92 -9.82 2.68
C ALA A 201 4.39 -9.06 1.44
N SER A 202 3.51 -8.95 0.43
CA SER A 202 3.79 -8.26 -0.83
C SER A 202 4.08 -6.78 -0.62
N PHE A 203 3.30 -6.05 0.18
CA PHE A 203 3.57 -4.63 0.47
C PHE A 203 4.91 -4.45 1.19
N HIS A 204 5.24 -5.34 2.13
CA HIS A 204 6.52 -5.30 2.80
C HIS A 204 7.68 -5.57 1.84
N ALA A 205 7.55 -6.56 0.96
CA ALA A 205 8.53 -6.86 -0.08
C ALA A 205 8.71 -5.68 -1.04
N MET A 206 7.63 -5.06 -1.50
CA MET A 206 7.70 -3.88 -2.37
C MET A 206 8.44 -2.71 -1.71
N LEU A 207 8.23 -2.48 -0.40
CA LEU A 207 8.90 -1.40 0.32
C LEU A 207 10.33 -1.72 0.75
N ASN A 208 10.70 -3.00 0.86
CA ASN A 208 12.05 -3.40 1.24
C ASN A 208 13.00 -3.62 0.06
N GLY A 209 12.57 -3.30 -1.16
CA GLY A 209 13.34 -3.51 -2.39
C GLY A 209 13.28 -4.93 -2.95
N ASP A 210 12.32 -5.73 -2.48
CA ASP A 210 12.22 -7.16 -2.75
C ASP A 210 13.48 -7.93 -2.37
N LYS A 211 14.02 -7.63 -1.19
CA LYS A 211 15.30 -8.15 -0.68
C LYS A 211 15.45 -9.68 -0.75
N ASP A 212 14.35 -10.40 -0.48
CA ASP A 212 14.33 -11.88 -0.50
C ASP A 212 13.65 -12.43 -1.75
N HIS A 213 13.55 -11.64 -2.82
CA HIS A 213 12.98 -12.03 -4.11
C HIS A 213 11.52 -12.52 -4.04
N PHE A 214 10.75 -12.06 -3.05
CA PHE A 214 9.37 -12.48 -2.87
C PHE A 214 8.51 -12.11 -4.10
N ILE A 215 8.58 -10.85 -4.55
CA ILE A 215 7.84 -10.37 -5.73
C ILE A 215 8.34 -11.05 -6.99
N ASP A 216 9.66 -11.24 -7.15
CA ASP A 216 10.24 -11.93 -8.29
C ASP A 216 9.82 -13.41 -8.38
N ILE A 217 9.94 -14.16 -7.28
CA ILE A 217 9.52 -15.56 -7.18
C ILE A 217 8.05 -15.70 -7.53
N PHE A 218 7.18 -14.89 -6.92
CA PHE A 218 5.75 -14.94 -7.22
C PHE A 218 5.40 -14.40 -8.60
N SER A 219 6.23 -13.56 -9.24
CA SER A 219 6.07 -13.22 -10.66
C SER A 219 6.33 -14.43 -11.57
N GLY A 220 7.24 -15.31 -11.16
CA GLY A 220 7.52 -16.59 -11.82
C GLY A 220 6.33 -17.54 -11.89
N LEU A 221 5.40 -17.46 -10.95
CA LEU A 221 4.18 -18.28 -10.90
C LEU A 221 3.41 -18.24 -12.23
N ARG A 222 3.31 -17.06 -12.86
CA ARG A 222 2.68 -16.92 -14.18
C ARG A 222 3.29 -17.85 -15.23
N LYS A 223 4.63 -17.93 -15.29
CA LYS A 223 5.33 -18.80 -16.25
C LYS A 223 5.08 -20.26 -15.91
N ASP A 224 5.13 -20.62 -14.63
CA ASP A 224 4.86 -21.98 -14.19
C ASP A 224 3.43 -22.42 -14.55
N ILE A 225 2.44 -21.54 -14.41
CA ILE A 225 1.06 -21.80 -14.81
C ILE A 225 0.97 -22.06 -16.32
N ILE A 226 1.61 -21.23 -17.15
CA ILE A 226 1.59 -21.36 -18.61
C ILE A 226 2.28 -22.65 -19.06
N CYS A 227 3.54 -22.86 -18.66
CA CYS A 227 4.32 -24.01 -19.09
C CYS A 227 3.71 -25.34 -18.63
N GLN A 228 3.08 -25.38 -17.46
CA GLN A 228 2.51 -26.62 -16.95
C GLN A 228 1.11 -26.92 -17.49
N ALA A 229 0.35 -25.90 -17.91
CA ALA A 229 -0.88 -26.11 -18.68
C ALA A 229 -0.59 -26.80 -20.03
N GLU A 230 0.56 -26.49 -20.64
CA GLU A 230 1.03 -27.13 -21.88
C GLU A 230 1.51 -28.57 -21.63
N ASP A 231 2.23 -28.81 -20.52
CA ASP A 231 2.82 -30.11 -20.18
C ASP A 231 1.90 -31.08 -19.40
N LYS A 232 0.67 -30.66 -19.05
CA LYS A 232 -0.28 -31.40 -18.18
C LYS A 232 0.31 -31.82 -16.82
N LYS A 233 1.24 -31.05 -16.26
CA LYS A 233 1.82 -31.29 -14.93
C LYS A 233 1.07 -30.50 -13.84
N SER A 234 1.08 -31.00 -12.61
CA SER A 234 0.48 -30.31 -11.46
C SER A 234 1.41 -29.22 -10.92
N LEU A 235 0.87 -28.02 -10.72
CA LEU A 235 1.59 -26.90 -10.09
C LEU A 235 2.08 -27.27 -8.70
N ASN A 236 3.33 -26.93 -8.38
CA ASN A 236 3.90 -27.13 -7.04
C ASN A 236 3.46 -26.01 -6.09
N TYR A 237 2.18 -26.04 -5.69
CA TYR A 237 1.62 -25.08 -4.75
C TYR A 237 2.33 -25.08 -3.38
N ALA A 238 2.89 -26.23 -2.96
CA ALA A 238 3.63 -26.36 -1.72
C ALA A 238 4.93 -25.53 -1.70
N TYR A 239 5.58 -25.38 -2.86
CA TYR A 239 6.74 -24.48 -2.98
C TYR A 239 6.37 -23.04 -2.67
N TYR A 240 5.32 -22.51 -3.32
CA TYR A 240 4.88 -21.12 -3.11
C TYR A 240 4.33 -20.87 -1.69
N GLN A 241 3.62 -21.85 -1.12
CA GLN A 241 3.20 -21.79 0.28
C GLN A 241 4.40 -21.67 1.23
N ASN A 242 5.41 -22.51 1.05
CA ASN A 242 6.62 -22.49 1.90
C ASN A 242 7.38 -21.15 1.80
N ILE A 243 7.46 -20.55 0.60
CA ILE A 243 8.04 -19.20 0.45
C ILE A 243 7.26 -18.18 1.29
N LEU A 244 5.92 -18.23 1.26
CA LEU A 244 5.11 -17.34 2.08
C LEU A 244 5.27 -17.62 3.58
N ASP A 245 5.28 -18.89 4.01
CA ASP A 245 5.46 -19.28 5.41
C ASP A 245 6.79 -18.77 5.97
N GLN A 246 7.88 -18.97 5.21
CA GLN A 246 9.21 -18.49 5.58
C GLN A 246 9.24 -16.96 5.65
N TYR A 247 8.65 -16.27 4.69
CA TYR A 247 8.61 -14.81 4.67
C TYR A 247 7.86 -14.26 5.89
N MET A 248 6.69 -14.83 6.20
CA MET A 248 5.86 -14.41 7.33
C MET A 248 6.53 -14.70 8.67
N THR A 249 7.20 -15.85 8.79
CA THR A 249 8.00 -16.19 9.97
C THR A 249 9.15 -15.20 10.15
N ASN A 250 9.94 -14.96 9.10
CA ASN A 250 11.17 -14.15 9.18
C ASN A 250 10.90 -12.67 9.46
N TYR A 251 9.89 -12.09 8.81
CA TYR A 251 9.62 -10.66 8.94
C TYR A 251 8.58 -10.33 9.99
N PHE A 252 7.60 -11.20 10.21
CA PHE A 252 6.46 -10.90 11.09
C PHE A 252 6.40 -11.79 12.33
N ASN A 253 7.28 -12.78 12.45
CA ASN A 253 7.24 -13.78 13.52
C ASN A 253 5.84 -14.43 13.62
N LEU A 254 5.26 -14.73 12.45
CA LEU A 254 3.91 -15.26 12.31
C LEU A 254 3.96 -16.65 11.67
N ASP A 255 3.46 -17.64 12.40
CA ASP A 255 3.18 -18.97 11.85
C ASP A 255 1.82 -18.95 11.13
N LEU A 256 1.82 -19.25 9.84
CA LEU A 256 0.61 -19.27 9.03
C LEU A 256 -0.31 -20.47 9.30
N HIS A 257 0.19 -21.48 10.00
CA HIS A 257 -0.60 -22.62 10.45
C HIS A 257 -1.36 -22.35 11.75
N ASP A 258 -0.96 -21.32 12.51
CA ASP A 258 -1.70 -20.83 13.68
C ASP A 258 -2.78 -19.83 13.24
N GLN A 259 -4.01 -20.31 13.13
CA GLN A 259 -5.16 -19.50 12.70
C GLN A 259 -5.47 -18.36 13.67
N GLU A 260 -5.28 -18.56 14.99
CA GLU A 260 -5.56 -17.55 16.00
C GLU A 260 -4.54 -16.41 15.88
N ALA A 261 -3.26 -16.76 15.80
CA ALA A 261 -2.19 -15.78 15.59
C ALA A 261 -2.37 -15.01 14.27
N CYS A 262 -2.75 -15.70 13.19
CA CYS A 262 -3.05 -15.08 11.90
C CYS A 262 -4.17 -14.04 11.99
N ASN A 263 -5.25 -14.38 12.69
CA ASN A 263 -6.40 -13.49 12.86
C ASN A 263 -6.03 -12.28 13.74
N ILE A 264 -5.33 -12.49 14.86
CA ILE A 264 -4.88 -11.40 15.74
C ILE A 264 -3.96 -10.43 14.98
N PHE A 265 -2.98 -10.98 14.25
CA PHE A 265 -2.06 -10.17 13.45
C PHE A 265 -2.82 -9.37 12.39
N TYR A 266 -3.70 -10.02 11.63
CA TYR A 266 -4.46 -9.34 10.57
C TYR A 266 -5.41 -8.27 11.12
N ASN A 267 -6.04 -8.52 12.26
CA ASN A 267 -6.94 -7.56 12.90
C ASN A 267 -6.21 -6.28 13.34
N SER A 268 -4.89 -6.34 13.59
CA SER A 268 -4.09 -5.17 13.97
C SER A 268 -4.01 -4.07 12.89
N PHE A 269 -4.37 -4.39 11.64
CA PHE A 269 -4.43 -3.43 10.53
C PHE A 269 -5.70 -2.58 10.54
N PHE A 270 -6.67 -2.94 11.37
CA PHE A 270 -7.97 -2.30 11.42
C PHE A 270 -8.18 -1.60 12.75
N SER A 271 -8.83 -0.44 12.74
CA SER A 271 -9.23 0.20 14.00
C SER A 271 -10.42 -0.50 14.68
N GLU A 272 -11.13 -1.37 13.96
CA GLU A 272 -12.12 -2.31 14.51
C GLU A 272 -12.06 -3.64 13.74
N PRO A 273 -12.20 -4.81 14.41
CA PRO A 273 -12.07 -6.11 13.77
C PRO A 273 -13.02 -6.32 12.58
N PRO A 274 -12.56 -6.94 11.48
CA PRO A 274 -13.40 -7.36 10.37
C PRO A 274 -14.39 -8.47 10.75
N LEU A 275 -15.37 -8.71 9.88
CA LEU A 275 -16.27 -9.85 9.97
C LEU A 275 -15.68 -11.06 9.22
N ASP A 276 -15.95 -12.25 9.72
CA ASP A 276 -15.60 -13.53 9.11
C ASP A 276 -16.52 -13.88 7.93
N LYS A 277 -16.29 -15.06 7.32
CA LYS A 277 -17.08 -15.57 6.19
C LYS A 277 -18.56 -15.79 6.53
N HIS A 278 -18.92 -15.90 7.81
CA HIS A 278 -20.28 -16.10 8.31
C HIS A 278 -20.92 -14.81 8.82
N GLY A 279 -20.20 -13.69 8.78
CA GLY A 279 -20.68 -12.40 9.26
C GLY A 279 -20.57 -12.21 10.78
N PHE A 280 -19.79 -13.05 11.46
CA PHE A 280 -19.44 -12.85 12.87
C PHE A 280 -18.17 -12.01 12.98
N LEU A 281 -18.01 -11.25 14.07
CA LEU A 281 -16.74 -10.59 14.33
C LEU A 281 -15.64 -11.65 14.45
N VAL A 282 -14.51 -11.41 13.79
CA VAL A 282 -13.29 -12.18 14.04
C VAL A 282 -12.74 -11.69 15.38
N ILE A 283 -13.34 -12.15 16.47
CA ILE A 283 -12.86 -11.92 17.83
C ILE A 283 -11.98 -13.12 18.19
N SER A 284 -10.82 -12.84 18.76
CA SER A 284 -10.04 -13.82 19.53
C SER A 284 -10.91 -14.47 20.60
#